data_AF-Q4D0I4-F1
#
_entry.id   AF-Q4D0I4-F1
#
_cell.length_a   1.000
_cell.length_b   1.000
_cell.length_c   1.000
_cell.angle_alpha   90.00
_cell.angle_beta   90.00
_cell.angle_gamma   90.00
#
_symmetry.space_group_name_H-M   'P 1'
#
loop_
_entity.id
_entity.type
_entity.pdbx_description
1 polymer ?
#
loop_
_entity_poly.entity_id
_entity_poly.type
_entity_poly.pdbx_seq_one_letter_code
_entity_poly.pdbx_strand_id
1 'polypeptide(L)'
;MHVDSDEEAAAACTAAKWRAPQSATTTNLPNAALGNIVTKLRNLREELVSFDESVPDIVTFRVDGRLFSVHREVLRKDPQSVLFLMAATHFRRDGDGTPVREVIEIPGKNSALFGMLMNLLRGYRNPIPEAYREVCLAEARFYGLEHSWESRYPVAATGPFRPLICSDRLLSDALCAAASPFYSSGLHFITFGISRCETVGVGVGAEGARLSWMDGMGQCEDLALYWNDGRVTHNFGGLFTEKTGCSFTSNALIKVELDCEENIVRWSLSGEQSVAVVRLPPKTSFAFAAVLVGPSEVR
;
A
#
# COMPACT_ATOMS: atom_id res chain seq x y z
N MET A 1 42.63 34.36 -39.47
CA MET A 1 41.43 33.74 -40.05
C MET A 1 40.78 32.93 -38.94
N HIS A 2 39.63 33.38 -38.45
CA HIS A 2 38.73 32.54 -37.67
C HIS A 2 38.08 31.55 -38.63
N VAL A 3 38.17 30.25 -38.33
CA VAL A 3 37.11 29.26 -38.60
C VAL A 3 37.23 28.18 -37.53
N ASP A 4 36.37 28.33 -36.53
CA ASP A 4 35.49 27.34 -35.90
C ASP A 4 36.01 25.94 -35.53
N SER A 5 35.88 25.69 -34.23
CA SER A 5 35.94 24.42 -33.53
C SER A 5 34.82 23.48 -34.01
N ASP A 6 35.20 22.44 -34.76
CA ASP A 6 34.33 21.33 -35.19
C ASP A 6 34.09 20.25 -34.10
N GLU A 7 34.31 20.55 -32.82
CA GLU A 7 34.29 19.53 -31.76
C GLU A 7 32.94 19.39 -31.02
N GLU A 8 31.86 19.99 -31.52
CA GLU A 8 30.52 19.88 -30.90
C GLU A 8 29.47 19.13 -31.75
N ALA A 9 29.87 18.45 -32.82
CA ALA A 9 28.95 17.75 -33.71
C ALA A 9 28.58 16.31 -33.30
N ALA A 10 29.14 15.75 -32.22
CA ALA A 10 29.01 14.30 -31.94
C ALA A 10 27.98 13.88 -30.87
N ALA A 11 27.29 14.80 -30.17
CA ALA A 11 26.34 14.42 -29.11
C ALA A 11 24.90 14.96 -29.29
N ALA A 12 24.60 15.59 -30.43
CA ALA A 12 23.25 16.03 -30.77
C ALA A 12 22.48 14.97 -31.59
N CYS A 13 22.56 13.69 -31.21
CA CYS A 13 21.41 12.81 -31.36
C CYS A 13 20.38 13.29 -30.35
N THR A 14 19.76 14.44 -30.68
CA THR A 14 18.59 14.97 -30.00
C THR A 14 17.66 13.79 -29.80
N ALA A 15 17.49 13.42 -28.54
CA ALA A 15 16.41 12.56 -28.09
C ALA A 15 15.19 13.00 -28.88
N ALA A 16 14.82 12.18 -29.87
CA ALA A 16 13.67 12.43 -30.72
C ALA A 16 12.58 12.78 -29.73
N LYS A 17 12.14 14.04 -29.75
CA LYS A 17 11.09 14.55 -28.86
C LYS A 17 10.04 13.45 -28.86
N TRP A 18 9.96 12.71 -27.77
CA TRP A 18 8.82 11.89 -27.47
C TRP A 18 7.71 12.91 -27.29
N ARG A 19 7.12 13.32 -28.42
CA ARG A 19 5.80 13.92 -28.46
C ARG A 19 4.92 12.80 -27.95
N ALA A 20 4.71 12.78 -26.63
CA ALA A 20 3.51 12.17 -26.08
C ALA A 20 2.36 12.60 -27.00
N PRO A 21 1.53 11.67 -27.49
CA PRO A 21 0.43 11.99 -28.40
C PRO A 21 -0.33 13.18 -27.82
N GLN A 22 -0.15 14.35 -28.44
CA GLN A 22 -0.90 15.53 -28.09
C GLN A 22 -2.35 15.22 -28.43
N SER A 23 -3.20 15.38 -27.42
CA SER A 23 -4.63 15.23 -27.56
C SER A 23 -5.04 13.79 -27.88
N ALA A 24 -4.96 12.92 -26.87
CA ALA A 24 -6.11 12.05 -26.65
C ALA A 24 -7.30 13.00 -26.57
N THR A 25 -8.08 13.07 -27.65
CA THR A 25 -9.43 13.61 -27.63
C THR A 25 -10.06 13.02 -26.38
N THR A 26 -10.19 13.82 -25.32
CA THR A 26 -11.16 13.57 -24.28
C THR A 26 -12.50 13.71 -24.99
N THR A 27 -12.89 12.66 -25.71
CA THR A 27 -14.28 12.38 -25.94
C THR A 27 -14.87 12.37 -24.56
N ASN A 28 -15.48 13.48 -24.16
CA ASN A 28 -16.34 13.56 -23.01
C ASN A 28 -17.36 12.46 -23.22
N LEU A 29 -17.12 11.27 -22.66
CA LEU A 29 -18.15 10.25 -22.65
C LEU A 29 -19.34 10.93 -21.97
N PRO A 30 -20.53 10.92 -22.60
CA PRO A 30 -21.72 11.48 -21.96
C PRO A 30 -21.85 10.86 -20.57
N ASN A 31 -22.21 11.65 -19.56
CA ASN A 31 -22.37 11.16 -18.17
C ASN A 31 -23.23 9.88 -18.09
N ALA A 32 -24.21 9.73 -19.00
CA ALA A 32 -25.01 8.51 -19.14
C ALA A 32 -24.19 7.28 -19.58
N ALA A 33 -23.24 7.44 -20.53
CA ALA A 33 -22.37 6.36 -20.97
C ALA A 33 -21.38 5.96 -19.87
N LEU A 34 -20.81 6.92 -19.14
CA LEU A 34 -20.01 6.64 -17.94
C LEU A 34 -20.83 5.91 -16.87
N GLY A 35 -22.05 6.37 -16.58
CA GLY A 35 -22.95 5.72 -15.63
C GLY A 35 -23.28 4.27 -16.02
N ASN A 36 -23.51 4.01 -17.31
CA ASN A 36 -23.75 2.66 -17.83
C ASN A 36 -22.51 1.77 -17.69
N ILE A 37 -21.31 2.29 -17.99
CA ILE A 37 -20.05 1.54 -17.83
C ILE A 37 -19.80 1.22 -16.37
N VAL A 38 -19.94 2.18 -15.47
CA VAL A 38 -19.78 1.98 -14.01
C VAL A 38 -20.74 0.92 -13.51
N THR A 39 -22.01 0.97 -13.92
CA THR A 39 -23.01 -0.02 -13.54
C THR A 39 -22.64 -1.42 -14.06
N LYS A 40 -22.22 -1.55 -15.32
CA LYS A 40 -21.76 -2.83 -15.88
C LYS A 40 -20.54 -3.39 -15.13
N LEU A 41 -19.55 -2.55 -14.84
CA LEU A 41 -18.36 -2.95 -14.09
C LEU A 41 -18.68 -3.37 -12.66
N ARG A 42 -19.62 -2.69 -12.00
CA ARG A 42 -20.11 -3.09 -10.68
C ARG A 42 -20.79 -4.46 -10.74
N ASN A 43 -21.70 -4.67 -11.70
CA ASN A 43 -22.39 -5.95 -11.85
C ASN A 43 -21.41 -7.09 -12.16
N LEU A 44 -20.44 -6.84 -13.05
CA LEU A 44 -19.39 -7.82 -13.38
C LEU A 44 -18.52 -8.13 -12.16
N ARG A 45 -18.18 -7.11 -11.36
CA ARG A 45 -17.47 -7.31 -10.10
C ARG A 45 -18.28 -8.17 -9.15
N GLU A 46 -19.57 -7.87 -8.95
CA GLU A 46 -20.46 -8.65 -8.10
C GLU A 46 -20.54 -10.12 -8.54
N GLU A 47 -20.64 -10.37 -9.85
CA GLU A 47 -20.60 -11.72 -10.42
C GLU A 47 -19.29 -12.43 -10.10
N LEU A 48 -18.14 -11.78 -10.36
CA LEU A 48 -16.80 -12.34 -10.16
C LEU A 48 -16.45 -12.62 -8.70
N VAL A 49 -17.04 -11.90 -7.74
CA VAL A 49 -16.79 -12.11 -6.30
C VAL A 49 -17.83 -13.04 -5.65
N SER A 50 -18.84 -13.45 -6.41
CA SER A 50 -19.89 -14.35 -5.93
C SER A 50 -19.58 -15.81 -6.26
N PHE A 51 -20.09 -16.71 -5.42
CA PHE A 51 -20.11 -18.13 -5.76
C PHE A 51 -21.42 -18.47 -6.47
N ASP A 52 -21.33 -19.34 -7.47
CA ASP A 52 -22.48 -20.03 -8.04
C ASP A 52 -23.25 -20.82 -6.95
N GLU A 53 -24.54 -21.06 -7.18
CA GLU A 53 -25.39 -21.91 -6.35
C GLU A 53 -24.85 -23.35 -6.24
N SER A 54 -24.02 -23.78 -7.19
CA SER A 54 -23.39 -25.10 -7.16
C SER A 54 -22.36 -25.27 -6.04
N VAL A 55 -21.80 -24.17 -5.50
CA VAL A 55 -20.84 -24.22 -4.41
C VAL A 55 -21.58 -24.36 -3.07
N PRO A 56 -21.35 -25.44 -2.29
CA PRO A 56 -22.05 -25.67 -1.04
C PRO A 56 -21.73 -24.60 0.01
N ASP A 57 -22.62 -24.41 0.99
CA ASP A 57 -22.42 -23.45 2.09
C ASP A 57 -21.16 -23.77 2.92
N ILE A 58 -20.82 -25.05 3.04
CA ILE A 58 -19.61 -25.53 3.70
C ILE A 58 -18.70 -26.18 2.66
N VAL A 59 -17.51 -25.63 2.51
CA VAL A 59 -16.45 -26.18 1.66
C VAL A 59 -15.44 -26.90 2.54
N THR A 60 -15.08 -28.12 2.17
CA THR A 60 -14.11 -28.93 2.92
C THR A 60 -12.84 -29.12 2.10
N PHE A 61 -11.71 -28.75 2.70
CA PHE A 61 -10.37 -28.95 2.15
C PHE A 61 -9.66 -30.08 2.88
N ARG A 62 -8.91 -30.91 2.16
CA ARG A 62 -7.95 -31.85 2.73
C ARG A 62 -6.53 -31.32 2.51
N VAL A 63 -5.82 -31.06 3.60
CA VAL A 63 -4.45 -30.54 3.60
C VAL A 63 -3.61 -31.45 4.49
N ASP A 64 -2.58 -32.09 3.91
CA ASP A 64 -1.72 -33.05 4.64
C ASP A 64 -2.53 -34.12 5.41
N GLY A 65 -3.54 -34.69 4.73
CA GLY A 65 -4.45 -35.69 5.31
C GLY A 65 -5.48 -35.16 6.32
N ARG A 66 -5.38 -33.90 6.77
CA ARG A 66 -6.33 -33.28 7.71
C ARG A 66 -7.46 -32.57 6.97
N LEU A 67 -8.67 -32.64 7.52
CA LEU A 67 -9.85 -31.99 6.96
C LEU A 67 -10.09 -30.62 7.61
N PHE A 68 -10.35 -29.62 6.78
CA PHE A 68 -10.69 -28.26 7.19
C PHE A 68 -12.00 -27.86 6.51
N SER A 69 -13.06 -27.74 7.29
CA SER A 69 -14.35 -27.23 6.82
C SER A 69 -14.48 -25.76 7.14
N VAL A 70 -14.85 -24.97 6.12
CA VAL A 70 -15.06 -23.53 6.22
C VAL A 70 -16.36 -23.15 5.52
N HIS A 71 -17.03 -22.14 6.06
CA HIS A 71 -18.19 -21.57 5.38
C HIS A 71 -17.72 -20.86 4.11
N ARG A 72 -18.46 -20.98 2.99
CA ARG A 72 -18.11 -20.30 1.73
C ARG A 72 -17.94 -18.78 1.89
N GLU A 73 -18.68 -18.20 2.83
CA GLU A 73 -18.56 -16.77 3.19
C GLU A 73 -17.16 -16.38 3.70
N VAL A 74 -16.41 -17.31 4.31
CA VAL A 74 -15.03 -17.08 4.72
C VAL A 74 -14.12 -16.93 3.50
N LEU A 75 -14.37 -17.69 2.43
CA LEU A 75 -13.59 -17.64 1.18
C LEU A 75 -13.90 -16.36 0.38
N ARG A 76 -15.14 -15.86 0.45
CA ARG A 76 -15.57 -14.62 -0.21
C ARG A 76 -14.87 -13.36 0.30
N LYS A 77 -14.23 -13.42 1.47
CA LYS A 77 -13.43 -12.31 1.99
C LYS A 77 -12.21 -11.99 1.13
N ASP A 78 -11.72 -12.98 0.38
CA ASP A 78 -10.62 -12.81 -0.56
C ASP A 78 -10.96 -13.52 -1.90
N PRO A 79 -11.84 -12.92 -2.73
CA PRO A 79 -12.38 -13.58 -3.91
C PRO A 79 -11.35 -13.80 -5.03
N GLN A 80 -10.20 -13.12 -4.96
CA GLN A 80 -9.06 -13.35 -5.85
C GLN A 80 -8.15 -14.50 -5.38
N SER A 81 -8.39 -15.04 -4.18
CA SER A 81 -7.55 -16.10 -3.63
C SER A 81 -7.69 -17.41 -4.41
N VAL A 82 -6.61 -18.18 -4.41
CA VAL A 82 -6.57 -19.53 -4.98
C VAL A 82 -7.63 -20.42 -4.33
N LEU A 83 -7.92 -20.22 -3.03
CA LEU A 83 -8.94 -21.01 -2.32
C LEU A 83 -10.36 -20.73 -2.83
N PHE A 84 -10.67 -19.46 -3.10
CA PHE A 84 -11.93 -19.08 -3.74
C PHE A 84 -12.05 -19.72 -5.12
N LEU A 85 -11.01 -19.58 -5.96
CA LEU A 85 -10.99 -20.13 -7.31
C LEU A 85 -11.06 -21.66 -7.34
N MET A 86 -10.38 -22.33 -6.41
CA MET A 86 -10.44 -23.78 -6.25
C MET A 86 -11.86 -24.22 -5.90
N ALA A 87 -12.53 -23.56 -4.96
CA ALA A 87 -13.91 -23.88 -4.61
C ALA A 87 -14.87 -23.65 -5.79
N ALA A 88 -14.77 -22.49 -6.45
CA ALA A 88 -15.61 -22.15 -7.60
C ALA A 88 -15.44 -23.14 -8.76
N THR A 89 -14.20 -23.56 -9.05
CA THR A 89 -13.89 -24.50 -10.13
C THR A 89 -14.29 -25.92 -9.77
N HIS A 90 -14.00 -26.37 -8.55
CA HIS A 90 -14.23 -27.75 -8.11
C HIS A 90 -15.72 -28.12 -8.07
N PHE A 91 -16.57 -27.17 -7.64
CA PHE A 91 -18.01 -27.36 -7.62
C PHE A 91 -18.71 -26.81 -8.87
N ARG A 92 -17.97 -26.41 -9.90
CA ARG A 92 -18.59 -26.03 -11.16
C ARG A 92 -19.29 -27.26 -11.72
N ARG A 93 -20.56 -27.10 -12.10
CA ARG A 93 -21.35 -28.18 -12.70
C ARG A 93 -20.88 -28.41 -14.13
N ASP A 94 -19.81 -29.15 -14.31
CA ASP A 94 -19.53 -29.75 -15.61
C ASP A 94 -20.61 -30.81 -15.84
N GLY A 95 -21.33 -30.69 -16.95
CA GLY A 95 -22.51 -31.49 -17.28
C GLY A 95 -22.26 -33.00 -17.45
N ASP A 96 -21.10 -33.52 -17.01
CA ASP A 96 -20.65 -34.89 -17.23
C ASP A 96 -21.12 -35.89 -16.16
N GLY A 97 -22.00 -35.48 -15.23
CA GLY A 97 -22.67 -36.40 -14.31
C GLY A 97 -21.76 -37.14 -13.32
N THR A 98 -20.45 -36.87 -13.32
CA THR A 98 -19.53 -37.41 -12.33
C THR A 98 -19.88 -36.83 -10.95
N PRO A 99 -19.98 -37.66 -9.90
CA PRO A 99 -20.18 -37.15 -8.56
C PRO A 99 -19.00 -36.24 -8.20
N VAL A 100 -19.29 -34.95 -8.01
CA VAL A 100 -18.30 -33.98 -7.54
C VAL A 100 -17.78 -34.50 -6.20
N ARG A 101 -16.46 -34.66 -6.08
CA ARG A 101 -15.85 -35.08 -4.80
C ARG A 101 -16.24 -34.06 -3.73
N GLU A 102 -16.72 -34.50 -2.57
CA GLU A 102 -17.14 -33.58 -1.50
C GLU A 102 -15.98 -32.77 -0.88
N VAL A 103 -14.74 -33.15 -1.18
CA VAL A 103 -13.53 -32.61 -0.57
C VAL A 103 -12.53 -32.16 -1.65
N ILE A 104 -11.99 -30.96 -1.45
CA ILE A 104 -10.94 -30.37 -2.29
C ILE A 104 -9.57 -30.76 -1.71
N GLU A 105 -8.72 -31.40 -2.51
CA GLU A 105 -7.37 -31.81 -2.09
C GLU A 105 -6.34 -30.71 -2.34
N ILE A 106 -5.53 -30.39 -1.32
CA ILE A 106 -4.38 -29.46 -1.45
C ILE A 106 -3.10 -30.23 -1.08
N PRO A 107 -2.40 -30.81 -2.08
CA PRO A 107 -1.22 -31.64 -1.83
C PRO A 107 0.01 -30.80 -1.45
N GLY A 108 0.90 -31.39 -0.65
CA GLY A 108 2.24 -30.83 -0.37
C GLY A 108 2.26 -29.59 0.53
N LYS A 109 1.14 -29.28 1.20
CA LYS A 109 1.01 -28.10 2.05
C LYS A 109 0.92 -28.43 3.52
N ASN A 110 1.35 -27.50 4.37
CA ASN A 110 1.40 -27.71 5.81
C ASN A 110 0.04 -27.43 6.44
N SER A 111 -0.58 -28.45 7.05
CA SER A 111 -1.90 -28.33 7.67
C SER A 111 -1.96 -27.33 8.84
N ALA A 112 -0.88 -27.15 9.59
CA ALA A 112 -0.84 -26.18 10.70
C ALA A 112 -0.82 -24.74 10.19
N LEU A 113 -0.01 -24.44 9.17
CA LEU A 113 0.02 -23.12 8.52
C LEU A 113 -1.32 -22.82 7.87
N PHE A 114 -1.89 -23.79 7.16
CA PHE A 114 -3.22 -23.67 6.57
C PHE A 114 -4.29 -23.33 7.61
N GLY A 115 -4.31 -24.03 8.74
CA GLY A 115 -5.24 -23.75 9.84
C GLY A 115 -5.12 -22.33 10.40
N MET A 116 -3.88 -21.82 10.51
CA MET A 116 -3.62 -20.43 10.92
C MET A 116 -4.12 -19.41 9.88
N LEU A 117 -3.97 -19.70 8.58
CA LEU A 117 -4.54 -18.86 7.51
C LEU A 117 -6.07 -18.91 7.47
N MET A 118 -6.69 -20.04 7.82
CA MET A 118 -8.14 -20.11 7.97
C MET A 118 -8.63 -19.26 9.15
N ASN A 119 -7.87 -19.22 10.23
CA ASN A 119 -8.14 -18.33 11.37
C ASN A 119 -8.01 -16.85 10.99
N LEU A 120 -7.03 -16.52 10.13
CA LEU A 120 -6.87 -15.18 9.54
C LEU A 120 -8.14 -14.79 8.76
N LEU A 121 -8.58 -15.64 7.82
CA LEU A 121 -9.79 -15.39 7.05
C LEU A 121 -11.05 -15.34 7.93
N ARG A 122 -11.16 -16.16 8.97
CA ARG A 122 -12.27 -16.08 9.94
C ARG A 122 -12.32 -14.73 10.65
N GLY A 123 -11.18 -14.04 10.76
CA GLY A 123 -11.09 -12.72 11.39
C GLY A 123 -10.85 -12.80 12.90
N TYR A 124 -10.22 -13.86 13.39
CA TYR A 124 -9.81 -13.92 14.80
C TYR A 124 -8.77 -12.84 15.12
N ARG A 125 -8.73 -12.41 16.39
CA ARG A 125 -7.69 -11.49 16.89
C ARG A 125 -6.39 -12.27 17.07
N ASN A 126 -5.28 -11.76 16.52
CA ASN A 126 -3.98 -12.45 16.51
C ASN A 126 -4.07 -13.92 16.02
N PRO A 127 -4.52 -14.15 14.78
CA PRO A 127 -4.74 -15.51 14.26
C PRO A 127 -3.44 -16.32 14.13
N ILE A 128 -2.31 -15.62 14.03
CA ILE A 128 -0.98 -16.18 13.80
C ILE A 128 -0.02 -15.64 14.86
N PRO A 129 0.60 -16.50 15.67
CA PRO A 129 1.64 -16.10 16.61
C PRO A 129 2.85 -15.52 15.88
N GLU A 130 3.57 -14.61 16.55
CA GLU A 130 4.71 -13.90 15.97
C GLU A 130 5.77 -14.82 15.35
N ALA A 131 6.12 -15.90 16.05
CA ALA A 131 7.10 -16.89 15.58
C ALA A 131 6.74 -17.57 14.26
N TYR A 132 5.47 -17.54 13.83
CA TYR A 132 5.00 -18.15 12.58
C TYR A 132 4.70 -17.12 11.49
N ARG A 133 4.80 -15.81 11.75
CA ARG A 133 4.36 -14.78 10.80
C ARG A 133 5.08 -14.85 9.46
N GLU A 134 6.40 -15.06 9.47
CA GLU A 134 7.19 -15.12 8.23
C GLU A 134 6.82 -16.33 7.37
N VAL A 135 6.73 -17.51 7.99
CA VAL A 135 6.39 -18.75 7.29
C VAL A 135 4.93 -18.72 6.81
N CYS A 136 4.02 -18.18 7.62
CA CYS A 136 2.63 -17.99 7.23
C CYS A 136 2.46 -16.95 6.12
N LEU A 137 3.28 -15.90 6.05
CA LEU A 137 3.26 -14.94 4.95
C LEU A 137 3.66 -15.62 3.63
N ALA A 138 4.70 -16.46 3.64
CA ALA A 138 5.10 -17.23 2.45
C ALA A 138 3.98 -18.18 1.98
N GLU A 139 3.30 -18.84 2.93
CA GLU A 139 2.16 -19.71 2.63
C GLU A 139 0.91 -18.91 2.19
N ALA A 140 0.66 -17.72 2.75
CA ALA A 140 -0.43 -16.83 2.34
C ALA A 140 -0.28 -16.39 0.88
N ARG A 141 0.94 -16.05 0.45
CA ARG A 141 1.25 -15.71 -0.95
C ARG A 141 0.92 -16.84 -1.92
N PHE A 142 1.18 -18.09 -1.53
CA PHE A 142 0.81 -19.23 -2.36
C PHE A 142 -0.70 -19.31 -2.59
N TYR A 143 -1.50 -19.02 -1.57
CA TYR A 143 -2.95 -19.04 -1.67
C TYR A 143 -3.55 -17.75 -2.24
N GLY A 144 -2.76 -16.74 -2.58
CA GLY A 144 -3.29 -15.45 -3.02
C GLY A 144 -4.04 -14.71 -1.91
N LEU A 145 -3.60 -14.83 -0.65
CA LEU A 145 -4.23 -14.23 0.54
C LEU A 145 -3.56 -12.92 0.97
N GLU A 146 -2.87 -12.24 0.06
CA GLU A 146 -2.14 -11.00 0.33
C GLU A 146 -3.07 -9.91 0.86
N HIS A 147 -4.25 -9.73 0.26
CA HIS A 147 -5.19 -8.71 0.71
C HIS A 147 -5.67 -8.95 2.15
N SER A 148 -6.06 -10.19 2.46
CA SER A 148 -6.42 -10.60 3.82
C SER A 148 -5.26 -10.47 4.82
N TRP A 149 -4.03 -10.70 4.35
CA TRP A 149 -2.83 -10.54 5.16
C TRP A 149 -2.58 -9.06 5.48
N GLU A 150 -2.55 -8.21 4.46
CA GLU A 150 -2.29 -6.77 4.56
C GLU A 150 -3.33 -6.04 5.42
N SER A 151 -4.58 -6.53 5.46
CA SER A 151 -5.63 -6.01 6.36
C SER A 151 -5.39 -6.32 7.85
N ARG A 152 -4.48 -7.23 8.18
CA ARG A 152 -4.31 -7.74 9.57
C ARG A 152 -2.90 -7.63 10.10
N TYR A 153 -1.92 -7.70 9.22
CA TYR A 153 -0.52 -7.64 9.58
C TYR A 153 0.14 -6.48 8.86
N PRO A 154 0.85 -5.59 9.58
CA PRO A 154 1.61 -4.53 8.97
C PRO A 154 2.60 -5.10 7.95
N VAL A 155 2.54 -4.62 6.72
CA VAL A 155 3.51 -4.95 5.67
C VAL A 155 4.57 -3.86 5.62
N ALA A 156 5.83 -4.29 5.57
CA ALA A 156 6.93 -3.37 5.37
C ALA A 156 6.79 -2.74 3.97
N ALA A 157 6.69 -1.42 3.93
CA ALA A 157 6.68 -0.68 2.68
C ALA A 157 7.99 -0.94 1.92
N THR A 158 7.86 -1.18 0.63
CA THR A 158 9.00 -1.39 -0.27
C THR A 158 8.94 -0.38 -1.39
N GLY A 159 10.01 0.39 -1.56
CA GLY A 159 10.07 1.39 -2.62
C GLY A 159 11.38 2.18 -2.59
N PRO A 160 11.86 2.63 -3.76
CA PRO A 160 12.92 3.62 -3.80
C PRO A 160 12.37 4.98 -3.36
N PHE A 161 13.25 5.85 -2.85
CA PHE A 161 12.92 7.26 -2.71
C PHE A 161 12.62 7.86 -4.09
N ARG A 162 11.41 8.38 -4.26
CA ARG A 162 10.95 9.11 -5.45
C ARG A 162 10.72 10.56 -5.06
N PRO A 163 11.44 11.52 -5.65
CA PRO A 163 11.16 12.93 -5.42
C PRO A 163 9.69 13.25 -5.70
N LEU A 164 9.02 13.92 -4.76
CA LEU A 164 7.73 14.53 -5.03
C LEU A 164 7.98 15.84 -5.78
N ILE A 165 7.16 16.16 -6.79
CA ILE A 165 7.35 17.39 -7.58
C ILE A 165 7.04 18.59 -6.68
N CYS A 166 8.10 19.27 -6.25
CA CYS A 166 8.05 20.35 -5.26
C CYS A 166 7.99 21.72 -5.94
N SER A 167 6.81 22.20 -6.33
CA SER A 167 6.64 23.52 -6.97
C SER A 167 7.54 23.72 -8.22
N ASP A 168 7.41 24.86 -8.88
CA ASP A 168 8.23 25.17 -10.08
C ASP A 168 9.65 25.68 -9.73
N ARG A 169 10.06 25.63 -8.45
CA ARG A 169 11.34 26.16 -7.99
C ARG A 169 12.38 25.04 -7.87
N LEU A 170 13.31 25.01 -8.81
CA LEU A 170 14.41 24.04 -8.90
C LEU A 170 15.46 24.10 -7.76
N LEU A 171 15.37 25.07 -6.83
CA LEU A 171 16.46 25.45 -5.93
C LEU A 171 16.00 25.69 -4.48
N SER A 172 15.13 24.84 -3.92
CA SER A 172 14.94 24.85 -2.47
C SER A 172 16.06 24.08 -1.78
N ASP A 173 16.57 24.60 -0.64
CA ASP A 173 17.46 23.86 0.29
C ASP A 173 16.76 22.64 0.93
N ALA A 174 15.55 22.33 0.48
CA ALA A 174 14.68 21.28 0.96
C ALA A 174 14.32 20.31 -0.18
N LEU A 175 14.34 19.01 0.13
CA LEU A 175 13.92 17.92 -0.73
C LEU A 175 12.76 17.18 -0.05
N CYS A 176 11.71 16.86 -0.79
CA CYS A 176 10.70 15.90 -0.35
C CYS A 176 10.64 14.70 -1.28
N ALA A 177 10.65 13.50 -0.69
CA ALA A 177 10.60 12.26 -1.44
C ALA A 177 9.62 11.27 -0.79
N ALA A 178 8.84 10.60 -1.63
CA ALA A 178 8.07 9.43 -1.24
C ALA A 178 9.00 8.21 -1.16
N ALA A 179 8.96 7.48 -0.05
CA ALA A 179 9.71 6.25 0.18
C ALA A 179 8.90 4.98 -0.12
N SER A 180 7.66 5.12 -0.61
CA SER A 180 6.79 4.00 -0.94
C SER A 180 5.82 4.34 -2.09
N PRO A 181 5.14 3.32 -2.64
CA PRO A 181 3.88 3.52 -3.36
C PRO A 181 2.81 4.19 -2.49
N PHE A 182 1.74 4.66 -3.15
CA PHE A 182 0.56 5.16 -2.47
C PHE A 182 -0.35 3.99 -2.09
N TYR A 183 -0.69 3.90 -0.81
CA TYR A 183 -1.55 2.88 -0.24
C TYR A 183 -2.94 3.47 0.07
N SER A 184 -3.98 2.76 -0.33
CA SER A 184 -5.38 3.12 -0.05
C SER A 184 -6.07 2.14 0.92
N SER A 185 -5.39 1.06 1.30
CA SER A 185 -5.93 -0.01 2.13
C SER A 185 -4.81 -0.79 2.84
N GLY A 186 -5.16 -1.44 3.94
CA GLY A 186 -4.24 -2.29 4.71
C GLY A 186 -3.39 -1.52 5.73
N LEU A 187 -2.58 -2.30 6.44
CA LEU A 187 -1.63 -1.84 7.45
C LEU A 187 -0.23 -1.87 6.84
N HIS A 188 0.43 -0.73 6.80
CA HIS A 188 1.78 -0.60 6.25
C HIS A 188 2.70 0.05 7.26
N PHE A 189 3.99 -0.25 7.19
CA PHE A 189 4.99 0.46 7.98
C PHE A 189 6.28 0.65 7.22
N ILE A 190 7.02 1.71 7.55
CA ILE A 190 8.40 1.90 7.12
C ILE A 190 9.24 2.32 8.32
N THR A 191 10.50 1.91 8.34
CA THR A 191 11.46 2.37 9.35
C THR A 191 12.47 3.27 8.67
N PHE A 192 12.45 4.55 9.01
CA PHE A 192 13.45 5.51 8.55
C PHE A 192 14.67 5.50 9.46
N GLY A 193 15.85 5.32 8.87
CA GLY A 193 17.14 5.47 9.54
C GLY A 193 17.74 6.84 9.27
N ILE A 194 17.82 7.68 10.30
CA ILE A 194 18.37 9.04 10.17
C ILE A 194 19.89 8.97 10.21
N SER A 195 20.57 9.26 9.10
CA SER A 195 22.05 9.24 9.03
C SER A 195 22.67 10.60 9.34
N ARG A 196 22.05 11.68 8.85
CA ARG A 196 22.42 13.07 9.15
C ARG A 196 21.16 13.88 9.42
N CYS A 197 21.18 14.66 10.50
CA CYS A 197 19.98 15.29 11.05
C CYS A 197 20.21 16.79 11.28
N GLU A 198 19.96 17.62 10.27
CA GLU A 198 19.86 19.08 10.46
C GLU A 198 18.40 19.48 10.65
N THR A 199 17.58 19.31 9.61
CA THR A 199 16.13 19.40 9.71
C THR A 199 15.51 18.30 8.86
N VAL A 200 14.83 17.38 9.53
CA VAL A 200 14.26 16.18 8.94
C VAL A 200 12.84 16.00 9.43
N GLY A 201 11.91 15.82 8.50
CA GLY A 201 10.55 15.40 8.77
C GLY A 201 10.27 14.04 8.14
N VAL A 202 9.69 13.11 8.87
CA VAL A 202 9.27 11.80 8.33
C VAL A 202 7.81 11.54 8.62
N GLY A 203 7.10 10.90 7.70
CA GLY A 203 5.69 10.60 7.88
C GLY A 203 5.02 10.14 6.60
N VAL A 204 3.87 10.73 6.28
CA VAL A 204 3.05 10.36 5.12
C VAL A 204 2.60 11.58 4.33
N GLY A 205 2.47 11.40 3.01
CA GLY A 205 1.91 12.39 2.09
C GLY A 205 0.78 11.80 1.27
N ALA A 206 -0.27 12.59 1.05
CA ALA A 206 -1.41 12.17 0.26
C ALA A 206 -1.10 12.19 -1.24
N GLU A 207 -1.85 11.40 -2.01
CA GLU A 207 -1.76 11.43 -3.46
C GLU A 207 -2.15 12.80 -4.01
N GLY A 208 -1.25 13.40 -4.80
CA GLY A 208 -1.42 14.76 -5.33
C GLY A 208 -0.96 15.87 -4.38
N ALA A 209 -0.38 15.54 -3.21
CA ALA A 209 0.17 16.53 -2.29
C ALA A 209 1.09 17.53 -3.01
N ARG A 210 0.88 18.81 -2.71
CA ARG A 210 1.66 19.92 -3.27
C ARG A 210 2.43 20.59 -2.15
N LEU A 211 3.73 20.77 -2.38
CA LEU A 211 4.56 21.57 -1.50
C LEU A 211 4.51 23.02 -1.95
N SER A 212 3.61 23.80 -1.35
CA SER A 212 3.63 25.26 -1.44
C SER A 212 4.58 25.82 -0.39
N TRP A 213 5.84 26.01 -0.75
CA TRP A 213 6.84 26.65 0.13
C TRP A 213 6.66 28.18 0.20
N MET A 214 5.41 28.68 0.21
CA MET A 214 5.20 30.10 -0.08
C MET A 214 5.65 31.04 1.05
N ASP A 215 5.87 30.60 2.30
CA ASP A 215 6.57 31.43 3.32
C ASP A 215 7.04 30.65 4.59
N GLY A 216 7.36 29.36 4.47
CA GLY A 216 7.96 28.58 5.57
C GLY A 216 7.58 27.09 5.55
N MET A 217 8.34 26.27 6.27
CA MET A 217 8.13 24.80 6.40
C MET A 217 6.69 24.39 6.77
N GLY A 218 5.89 25.31 7.30
CA GLY A 218 4.51 25.06 7.75
C GLY A 218 3.46 24.89 6.64
N GLN A 219 3.70 25.30 5.38
CA GLN A 219 2.65 25.26 4.34
C GLN A 219 2.76 24.05 3.40
N CYS A 220 3.15 22.89 3.93
CA CYS A 220 3.09 21.64 3.20
C CYS A 220 1.62 21.19 3.15
N GLU A 221 0.94 21.21 2.00
CA GLU A 221 -0.44 20.69 1.89
C GLU A 221 -0.42 19.17 1.82
N ASP A 222 -1.42 18.54 2.44
CA ASP A 222 -1.68 17.10 2.38
C ASP A 222 -0.54 16.21 2.88
N LEU A 223 0.23 16.71 3.86
CA LEU A 223 1.33 16.01 4.50
C LEU A 223 1.09 15.90 6.02
N ALA A 224 1.53 14.80 6.61
CA ALA A 224 1.65 14.61 8.06
C ALA A 224 3.07 14.17 8.38
N LEU A 225 3.81 14.99 9.11
CA LEU A 225 5.25 14.84 9.33
C LEU A 225 5.60 14.97 10.81
N TYR A 226 6.48 14.10 11.27
CA TYR A 226 7.15 14.19 12.55
C TYR A 226 8.57 14.70 12.32
N TRP A 227 8.86 15.86 12.89
CA TRP A 227 10.11 16.60 12.74
C TRP A 227 11.11 16.25 13.83
N ASN A 228 12.40 16.39 13.50
CA ASN A 228 13.50 16.12 14.41
C ASN A 228 13.49 16.97 15.68
N ASP A 229 12.90 18.17 15.63
CA ASP A 229 12.71 19.03 16.80
C ASP A 229 11.56 18.60 17.74
N GLY A 230 10.89 17.48 17.40
CA GLY A 230 9.82 16.88 18.17
C GLY A 230 8.43 17.43 17.89
N ARG A 231 8.26 18.20 16.81
CA ARG A 231 6.95 18.65 16.34
C ARG A 231 6.32 17.63 15.42
N VAL A 232 5.00 17.49 15.50
CA VAL A 232 4.18 16.86 14.47
C VAL A 232 3.39 17.94 13.78
N THR A 233 3.53 18.03 12.47
CA THR A 233 2.77 18.95 11.61
C THR A 233 1.90 18.16 10.68
N HIS A 234 0.63 18.54 10.54
CA HIS A 234 -0.22 18.00 9.49
C HIS A 234 -1.11 19.08 8.89
N ASN A 235 -1.43 18.95 7.60
CA ASN A 235 -2.22 19.94 6.88
C ASN A 235 -3.23 19.27 5.93
N PHE A 236 -4.39 18.90 6.48
CA PHE A 236 -5.48 18.29 5.72
C PHE A 236 -6.71 19.21 5.79
N GLY A 237 -6.62 20.37 5.13
CA GLY A 237 -7.63 21.44 5.21
C GLY A 237 -7.32 22.54 6.24
N GLY A 238 -6.23 22.40 6.98
CA GLY A 238 -5.73 23.42 7.91
C GLY A 238 -4.42 22.99 8.55
N LEU A 239 -3.51 23.92 8.77
CA LEU A 239 -2.20 23.64 9.38
C LEU A 239 -2.36 23.44 10.89
N PHE A 240 -2.02 22.24 11.34
CA PHE A 240 -1.90 21.90 12.75
C PHE A 240 -0.45 21.58 13.07
N THR A 241 0.01 22.06 14.23
CA THR A 241 1.35 21.78 14.76
C THR A 241 1.25 21.47 16.24
N GLU A 242 1.74 20.31 16.63
CA GLU A 242 1.74 19.84 18.01
C GLU A 242 3.18 19.49 18.44
N LYS A 243 3.55 19.77 19.69
CA LYS A 243 4.82 19.31 20.26
C LYS A 243 4.61 18.00 21.00
N THR A 244 5.30 16.96 20.58
CA THR A 244 5.22 15.62 21.19
C THR A 244 6.06 15.51 22.47
N GLY A 245 7.08 16.37 22.61
CA GLY A 245 8.07 16.29 23.69
C GLY A 245 9.22 15.32 23.43
N CYS A 246 9.15 14.50 22.38
CA CYS A 246 10.22 13.61 21.96
C CYS A 246 10.87 14.20 20.71
N SER A 247 12.17 14.52 20.77
CA SER A 247 12.97 14.91 19.60
C SER A 247 13.87 13.74 19.19
N PHE A 248 14.40 13.79 17.97
CA PHE A 248 15.33 12.79 17.46
C PHE A 248 16.52 13.43 16.75
N THR A 249 17.62 12.70 16.69
CA THR A 249 18.89 13.15 16.10
C THR A 249 19.44 12.06 15.17
N SER A 250 20.66 12.26 14.65
CA SER A 250 21.34 11.25 13.84
C SER A 250 21.43 9.90 14.56
N ASN A 251 21.38 8.81 13.79
CA ASN A 251 21.27 7.42 14.21
C ASN A 251 19.93 7.02 14.84
N ALA A 252 18.92 7.90 14.83
CA ALA A 252 17.57 7.51 15.22
C ALA A 252 16.92 6.56 14.20
N LEU A 253 16.17 5.59 14.71
CA LEU A 253 15.27 4.74 13.94
C LEU A 253 13.84 5.14 14.24
N ILE A 254 13.11 5.57 13.22
CA ILE A 254 11.74 6.04 13.35
C ILE A 254 10.84 5.10 12.56
N LYS A 255 10.01 4.36 13.28
CA LYS A 255 8.98 3.53 12.66
C LYS A 255 7.74 4.39 12.42
N VAL A 256 7.33 4.49 11.16
CA VAL A 256 6.08 5.13 10.77
C VAL A 256 5.12 4.03 10.36
N GLU A 257 3.97 3.95 11.02
CA GLU A 257 2.90 2.99 10.73
C GLU A 257 1.72 3.75 10.14
N LEU A 258 1.23 3.27 9.00
CA LEU A 258 0.04 3.77 8.31
C LEU A 258 -1.04 2.70 8.41
N ASP A 259 -2.14 3.06 9.05
CA ASP A 259 -3.35 2.25 9.12
C ASP A 259 -4.42 2.90 8.23
N CYS A 260 -4.64 2.33 7.05
CA CYS A 260 -5.62 2.84 6.11
C CYS A 260 -7.07 2.52 6.51
N GLU A 261 -7.29 1.54 7.39
CA GLU A 261 -8.63 1.15 7.85
C GLU A 261 -9.12 2.14 8.93
N GLU A 262 -8.28 2.40 9.92
CA GLU A 262 -8.55 3.39 10.98
C GLU A 262 -8.24 4.83 10.53
N ASN A 263 -7.63 5.00 9.35
CA ASN A 263 -7.17 6.28 8.81
C ASN A 263 -6.27 7.02 9.80
N ILE A 264 -5.23 6.35 10.29
CA ILE A 264 -4.26 6.93 11.22
C ILE A 264 -2.84 6.69 10.76
N VAL A 265 -1.97 7.65 11.08
CA VAL A 265 -0.52 7.48 11.03
C VAL A 265 0.03 7.55 12.45
N ARG A 266 0.94 6.64 12.78
CA ARG A 266 1.61 6.55 14.08
C ARG A 266 3.12 6.60 13.89
N TRP A 267 3.80 7.32 14.78
CA TRP A 267 5.26 7.34 14.87
C TRP A 267 5.71 6.68 16.15
N SER A 268 6.70 5.80 16.06
CA SER A 268 7.33 5.16 17.22
C SER A 268 8.85 5.28 17.11
N LEU A 269 9.49 5.61 18.23
CA LEU A 269 10.95 5.59 18.36
C LEU A 269 11.40 4.21 18.89
N SER A 270 12.70 3.92 18.80
CA SER A 270 13.32 2.71 19.34
C SER A 270 12.79 2.38 20.74
N GLY A 271 12.10 1.23 20.89
CA GLY A 271 11.42 0.83 22.13
C GLY A 271 9.89 0.74 22.07
N GLU A 272 9.29 0.80 20.88
CA GLU A 272 7.83 0.64 20.62
C GLU A 272 6.91 1.66 21.30
N GLN A 273 7.46 2.69 21.95
CA GLN A 273 6.63 3.77 22.49
C GLN A 273 6.15 4.66 21.35
N SER A 274 4.82 4.69 21.17
CA SER A 274 4.15 5.62 20.26
C SER A 274 4.40 7.06 20.73
N VAL A 275 5.00 7.87 19.86
CA VAL A 275 5.30 9.29 20.11
C VAL A 275 4.10 10.16 19.75
N ALA A 276 3.44 9.85 18.64
CA ALA A 276 2.30 10.61 18.16
C ALA A 276 1.40 9.75 17.28
N VAL A 277 0.13 10.14 17.21
CA VAL A 277 -0.88 9.56 16.32
C VAL A 277 -1.66 10.70 15.70
N VAL A 278 -1.77 10.72 14.37
CA VAL A 278 -2.56 11.71 13.63
C VAL A 278 -3.63 11.00 12.82
N ARG A 279 -4.84 11.55 12.83
CA ARG A 279 -5.95 11.10 11.98
C ARG A 279 -5.80 11.68 10.58
N LEU A 280 -5.99 10.83 9.59
CA LEU A 280 -5.88 11.13 8.17
C LEU A 280 -7.28 11.27 7.54
N PRO A 281 -7.41 12.06 6.46
CA PRO A 281 -8.62 12.08 5.66
C PRO A 281 -9.00 10.70 5.11
N PRO A 282 -10.28 10.30 5.20
CA PRO A 282 -10.73 9.04 4.63
C PRO A 282 -10.78 9.10 3.10
N LYS A 283 -10.66 7.93 2.46
CA LYS A 283 -10.72 7.74 0.98
C LYS A 283 -9.60 8.42 0.21
N THR A 284 -8.46 8.63 0.85
CA THR A 284 -7.26 9.19 0.23
C THR A 284 -6.14 8.16 0.26
N SER A 285 -5.34 8.10 -0.82
CA SER A 285 -4.17 7.24 -0.87
C SER A 285 -2.97 7.97 -0.26
N PHE A 286 -2.16 7.28 0.56
CA PHE A 286 -0.99 7.87 1.22
C PHE A 286 0.29 7.10 0.90
N ALA A 287 1.38 7.82 0.66
CA ALA A 287 2.72 7.25 0.59
C ALA A 287 3.53 7.67 1.80
N PHE A 288 4.45 6.83 2.25
CA PHE A 288 5.45 7.26 3.22
C PHE A 288 6.34 8.32 2.59
N ALA A 289 6.64 9.37 3.33
CA ALA A 289 7.40 10.52 2.83
C ALA A 289 8.44 10.99 3.83
N ALA A 290 9.55 11.49 3.29
CA ALA A 290 10.60 12.18 4.03
C ALA A 290 10.82 13.58 3.45
N VAL A 291 11.01 14.54 4.33
CA VAL A 291 11.40 15.92 4.02
C VAL A 291 12.77 16.15 4.64
N LEU A 292 13.73 16.55 3.81
CA LEU A 292 15.12 16.80 4.19
C LEU A 292 15.44 18.25 3.88
N VAL A 293 16.04 18.96 4.82
CA VAL A 293 16.55 20.31 4.59
C VAL A 293 18.03 20.36 4.96
N GLY A 294 18.82 21.07 4.14
CA GLY A 294 20.27 21.14 4.27
C GLY A 294 20.97 19.79 4.06
N PRO A 295 22.21 19.60 4.56
CA PRO A 295 22.96 18.33 4.58
C PRO A 295 22.34 17.17 5.39
N SER A 296 21.02 17.00 5.36
CA SER A 296 20.29 15.90 6.01
C SER A 296 20.26 14.63 5.13
N GLU A 297 20.31 13.45 5.76
CA GLU A 297 20.34 12.14 5.08
C GLU A 297 19.46 11.14 5.82
N VAL A 298 18.57 10.46 5.10
CA VAL A 298 17.68 9.42 5.60
C VAL A 298 17.81 8.17 4.72
N ARG A 299 17.67 7.00 5.35
CA ARG A 299 17.72 5.67 4.74
C ARG A 299 16.44 4.89 5.02
#